data_AF-A0AAP2XFV6-F1
#
_entry.id   AF-A0AAP2XFV6-F1
#
_cell.length_a   1.000
_cell.length_b   1.000
_cell.length_c   1.000
_cell.angle_alpha   90.00
_cell.angle_beta   90.00
_cell.angle_gamma   90.00
#
_symmetry.space_group_name_H-M   'P 1'
#
loop_
_entity.id
_entity.type
_entity.pdbx_description
1 polymer ?
#
loop_
_entity_poly.entity_id
_entity_poly.type
_entity_poly.pdbx_seq_one_letter_code
_entity_poly.pdbx_strand_id
1 'polypeptide(L)'
;MKQTNSTFSAQLKAVCRKTLLASALLCSFSMMANAQTQDGRDFSLDGFAAYEGTPGTNWYRVGGTTGGAGGKVVKADNFSQLQAYLQAADPYIVIVDHDITTGIKCYVDDLSTGRLLDDQSGKSGVESVYGERIMVAPNKTLIGVVNPTTGEAPLFSHITFVMQSVDNIIIRNCRFTMKGVPVLRTGENKIVAWRNGAQVEVGDPDCIGIQADKVSAKTDWGGHIWIDHCEFFNGGAANKDRYDGLLDCKNNVQWMTFSYNYFHDHDKSCLWGKGDSDVYENCRTISFHHNFFDQIEGSRLPLQRGGHVHYYNNYMRGCEDGWDIRTGAVAYEEGCYFEDTKSPIRSDRGGSLNISKAEGYDCIYKGCNNLMEGYANIDGAKISKSFPVTKTDWVPTQTTSSYTQHYLDKTVDVPAICEKYSGAGKVEIWKAYTSAIPMVDVSEFDHAIKNYSTAKTYDAEGKEMTGATTGISHTDMLAETGSSRIEYYDLAGSRLSAPQKGINIVRKVSLDGHVSVKKVIIR
;
A
#
# COMPACT_ATOMS: atom_id res chain seq x y z
N MET A 1 24.42 -66.89 -33.55
CA MET A 1 23.02 -66.49 -33.29
C MET A 1 22.96 -64.97 -33.41
N LYS A 2 22.26 -64.46 -34.44
CA LYS A 2 21.81 -63.08 -34.78
C LYS A 2 22.71 -61.89 -34.32
N GLN A 3 23.41 -61.16 -35.23
CA GLN A 3 22.95 -59.99 -36.03
C GLN A 3 22.31 -58.88 -35.15
N THR A 4 22.70 -57.59 -35.14
CA THR A 4 23.30 -56.71 -36.16
C THR A 4 23.84 -55.40 -35.53
N ASN A 5 24.80 -54.78 -36.24
CA ASN A 5 25.36 -53.43 -36.14
C ASN A 5 24.32 -52.28 -36.22
N SER A 6 24.61 -51.11 -35.64
CA SER A 6 25.15 -49.92 -36.36
C SER A 6 25.23 -48.69 -35.42
N THR A 7 26.37 -48.05 -35.12
CA THR A 7 27.35 -47.22 -35.86
C THR A 7 26.91 -45.83 -36.36
N PHE A 8 27.75 -44.85 -35.98
CA PHE A 8 28.03 -43.53 -36.60
C PHE A 8 26.91 -42.48 -36.50
N SER A 9 27.15 -41.20 -36.17
CA SER A 9 28.28 -40.36 -36.55
C SER A 9 28.40 -39.16 -35.61
N ALA A 10 29.63 -38.84 -35.22
CA ALA A 10 30.02 -37.57 -34.63
C ALA A 10 30.51 -36.62 -35.73
N GLN A 11 29.90 -35.45 -35.90
CA GLN A 11 30.46 -34.24 -36.54
C GLN A 11 29.52 -33.07 -36.17
N LEU A 12 29.91 -31.85 -35.80
CA LEU A 12 31.20 -31.17 -35.85
C LEU A 12 31.13 -29.89 -34.99
N LYS A 13 32.12 -29.72 -34.11
CA LYS A 13 32.89 -28.48 -33.79
C LYS A 13 32.17 -27.15 -33.53
N ALA A 14 32.31 -26.64 -32.31
CA ALA A 14 33.14 -25.46 -31.96
C ALA A 14 32.72 -24.95 -30.56
N VAL A 15 33.47 -25.27 -29.51
CA VAL A 15 34.49 -24.38 -28.90
C VAL A 15 33.88 -23.18 -28.18
N CYS A 16 34.00 -23.24 -26.85
CA CYS A 16 34.23 -22.14 -25.91
C CYS A 16 33.74 -20.75 -26.32
N ARG A 17 32.62 -20.30 -25.72
CA ARG A 17 32.49 -18.99 -25.05
C ARG A 17 31.04 -18.76 -24.64
N LYS A 18 30.82 -18.73 -23.33
CA LYS A 18 29.87 -17.91 -22.53
C LYS A 18 29.25 -18.71 -21.39
N THR A 19 30.10 -19.14 -20.46
CA THR A 19 29.74 -19.53 -19.10
C THR A 19 30.22 -18.44 -18.13
N LEU A 20 29.90 -17.18 -18.44
CA LEU A 20 30.29 -15.99 -17.68
C LEU A 20 29.25 -14.91 -18.00
N LEU A 21 28.16 -14.90 -17.23
CA LEU A 21 27.26 -13.77 -16.95
C LEU A 21 26.11 -14.27 -16.04
N ALA A 22 26.47 -14.89 -14.92
CA ALA A 22 25.57 -15.13 -13.78
C ALA A 22 26.19 -14.54 -12.50
N SER A 23 27.03 -13.51 -12.65
CA SER A 23 27.82 -12.93 -11.57
C SER A 23 28.00 -11.44 -11.82
N ALA A 24 26.93 -10.66 -11.70
CA ALA A 24 26.96 -9.20 -11.53
C ALA A 24 25.55 -8.60 -11.35
N LEU A 25 24.78 -9.06 -10.35
CA LEU A 25 23.70 -8.27 -9.74
C LEU A 25 23.46 -8.73 -8.29
N LEU A 26 24.56 -9.12 -7.63
CA LEU A 26 24.67 -9.35 -6.18
C LEU A 26 25.53 -8.27 -5.52
N CYS A 27 25.65 -7.11 -6.17
CA CYS A 27 26.35 -5.96 -5.59
C CYS A 27 25.37 -5.21 -4.69
N SER A 28 25.69 -5.27 -3.39
CA SER A 28 25.18 -4.48 -2.25
C SER A 28 23.79 -4.80 -1.66
N PHE A 29 23.51 -6.05 -1.32
CA PHE A 29 22.51 -6.36 -0.27
C PHE A 29 23.10 -7.01 0.99
N SER A 30 24.40 -7.30 1.02
CA SER A 30 25.04 -8.08 2.10
C SER A 30 25.30 -7.31 3.41
N MET A 31 24.85 -6.05 3.55
CA MET A 31 24.96 -5.31 4.82
C MET A 31 23.61 -4.99 5.50
N MET A 32 22.47 -5.43 4.96
CA MET A 32 21.14 -5.15 5.53
C MET A 32 20.40 -6.38 6.09
N ALA A 33 21.07 -7.53 6.22
CA ALA A 33 20.45 -8.76 6.74
C ALA A 33 19.83 -8.61 8.15
N ASN A 34 20.29 -7.63 8.95
CA ASN A 34 19.71 -7.36 10.28
C ASN A 34 18.56 -6.34 10.27
N ALA A 35 18.28 -5.66 9.15
CA ALA A 35 17.33 -4.55 9.11
C ALA A 35 15.87 -4.99 8.94
N GLN A 36 15.62 -6.29 8.80
CA GLN A 36 14.29 -6.88 8.75
C GLN A 36 14.13 -7.97 9.82
N THR A 37 15.04 -8.04 10.78
CA THR A 37 14.98 -9.01 11.88
C THR A 37 14.67 -8.34 13.19
N GLN A 38 13.73 -8.87 13.97
CA GLN A 38 13.46 -8.43 15.34
C GLN A 38 13.21 -9.65 16.22
N ASP A 39 13.82 -9.67 17.41
CA ASP A 39 13.73 -10.79 18.36
C ASP A 39 14.10 -12.17 17.76
N GLY A 40 15.05 -12.18 16.81
CA GLY A 40 15.49 -13.39 16.11
C GLY A 40 14.54 -13.88 15.01
N ARG A 41 13.47 -13.12 14.72
CA ARG A 41 12.50 -13.40 13.66
C ARG A 41 12.82 -12.59 12.41
N ASP A 42 12.82 -13.24 11.25
CA ASP A 42 12.97 -12.62 9.92
C ASP A 42 11.61 -12.18 9.34
N PHE A 43 11.50 -10.87 9.06
CA PHE A 43 10.34 -10.23 8.44
C PHE A 43 10.63 -9.76 7.01
N SER A 44 11.62 -10.37 6.36
CA SER A 44 11.81 -10.26 4.91
C SER A 44 10.69 -11.00 4.17
N LEU A 45 10.54 -10.68 2.88
CA LEU A 45 9.47 -11.21 2.05
C LEU A 45 9.53 -12.74 1.94
N ASP A 46 8.43 -13.41 2.27
CA ASP A 46 8.16 -14.81 1.96
C ASP A 46 6.80 -14.97 1.25
N GLY A 47 6.32 -16.20 1.13
CA GLY A 47 5.05 -16.48 0.45
C GLY A 47 5.11 -16.27 -1.06
N PHE A 48 3.96 -16.28 -1.72
CA PHE A 48 3.90 -16.31 -3.18
C PHE A 48 4.51 -15.07 -3.84
N ALA A 49 4.47 -13.89 -3.22
CA ALA A 49 5.08 -12.69 -3.80
C ALA A 49 6.61 -12.79 -3.91
N ALA A 50 7.26 -13.68 -3.15
CA ALA A 50 8.70 -13.93 -3.21
C ALA A 50 9.16 -14.66 -4.49
N TYR A 51 8.24 -15.30 -5.21
CA TYR A 51 8.58 -16.16 -6.35
C TYR A 51 8.31 -15.50 -7.69
N GLU A 52 8.99 -16.01 -8.73
CA GLU A 52 8.95 -15.42 -10.06
C GLU A 52 7.67 -15.73 -10.84
N GLY A 53 6.93 -16.74 -10.42
CA GLY A 53 5.88 -17.36 -11.22
C GLY A 53 6.37 -18.14 -12.43
N THR A 54 5.45 -18.48 -13.33
CA THR A 54 5.73 -19.43 -14.42
C THR A 54 6.26 -18.71 -15.67
N PRO A 55 7.47 -19.04 -16.17
CA PRO A 55 8.02 -18.47 -17.40
C PRO A 55 7.05 -18.53 -18.59
N GLY A 56 6.96 -17.42 -19.33
CA GLY A 56 6.10 -17.30 -20.51
C GLY A 56 4.64 -16.93 -20.21
N THR A 57 4.27 -16.77 -18.94
CA THR A 57 2.98 -16.19 -18.55
C THR A 57 3.10 -14.68 -18.34
N ASN A 58 1.97 -13.95 -18.37
CA ASN A 58 1.94 -12.53 -18.03
C ASN A 58 2.44 -12.23 -16.61
N TRP A 59 2.49 -13.26 -15.76
CA TRP A 59 2.81 -13.19 -14.34
C TRP A 59 4.26 -13.53 -14.04
N TYR A 60 5.06 -13.82 -15.06
CA TYR A 60 6.46 -14.13 -14.85
C TYR A 60 7.25 -12.86 -14.56
N ARG A 61 7.91 -12.84 -13.40
CA ARG A 61 8.77 -11.75 -12.97
C ARG A 61 10.06 -12.30 -12.38
N VAL A 62 11.18 -12.11 -13.06
CA VAL A 62 12.50 -12.52 -12.54
C VAL A 62 12.77 -11.85 -11.20
N GLY A 63 13.17 -12.64 -10.20
CA GLY A 63 13.40 -12.20 -8.82
C GLY A 63 12.15 -11.98 -7.98
N GLY A 64 10.94 -12.26 -8.49
CA GLY A 64 9.69 -12.02 -7.78
C GLY A 64 9.43 -10.54 -7.46
N THR A 65 8.76 -10.28 -6.34
CA THR A 65 8.43 -8.91 -5.91
C THR A 65 9.64 -8.24 -5.27
N THR A 66 10.10 -7.16 -5.89
CA THR A 66 11.23 -6.34 -5.45
C THR A 66 10.86 -4.86 -5.23
N GLY A 67 9.63 -4.47 -5.56
CA GLY A 67 9.11 -3.12 -5.40
C GLY A 67 9.96 -2.09 -6.15
N GLY A 68 10.33 -1.02 -5.46
CA GLY A 68 11.17 0.06 -5.98
C GLY A 68 12.67 -0.22 -6.02
N ALA A 69 13.12 -1.47 -5.83
CA ALA A 69 14.54 -1.80 -5.84
C ALA A 69 15.25 -1.31 -7.12
N GLY A 70 16.45 -0.75 -6.96
CA GLY A 70 17.20 -0.10 -8.04
C GLY A 70 16.74 1.33 -8.37
N GLY A 71 15.62 1.78 -7.79
CA GLY A 71 15.12 3.14 -7.86
C GLY A 71 15.75 4.10 -6.85
N LYS A 72 15.40 5.39 -6.96
CA LYS A 72 15.83 6.40 -6.00
C LYS A 72 15.02 6.28 -4.71
N VAL A 73 15.68 6.49 -3.57
CA VAL A 73 15.01 6.65 -2.28
C VAL A 73 14.62 8.12 -2.13
N VAL A 74 13.34 8.39 -1.94
CA VAL A 74 12.76 9.74 -1.85
C VAL A 74 11.89 9.87 -0.60
N LYS A 75 11.76 11.10 -0.08
CA LYS A 75 10.84 11.41 1.01
C LYS A 75 9.62 12.14 0.44
N ALA A 76 8.42 11.72 0.82
CA ALA A 76 7.21 12.49 0.58
C ALA A 76 6.79 13.23 1.86
N ASP A 77 6.75 14.57 1.81
CA ASP A 77 6.37 15.45 2.92
C ASP A 77 4.92 15.95 2.83
N ASN A 78 4.23 15.64 1.74
CA ASN A 78 2.83 16.00 1.55
C ASN A 78 2.19 15.09 0.50
N PHE A 79 0.88 15.25 0.36
CA PHE A 79 0.08 14.49 -0.59
C PHE A 79 0.58 14.58 -2.04
N SER A 80 0.91 15.79 -2.52
CA SER A 80 1.36 15.98 -3.91
C SER A 80 2.66 15.22 -4.21
N GLN A 81 3.62 15.22 -3.28
CA GLN A 81 4.86 14.45 -3.41
C GLN A 81 4.61 12.95 -3.37
N LEU A 82 3.79 12.50 -2.43
CA LEU A 82 3.40 11.09 -2.33
C LEU A 82 2.74 10.62 -3.63
N GLN A 83 1.78 11.41 -4.15
CA GLN A 83 1.07 11.14 -5.38
C GLN A 83 2.03 11.12 -6.59
N ALA A 84 2.93 12.09 -6.73
CA ALA A 84 3.88 12.12 -7.84
C ALA A 84 4.81 10.90 -7.85
N TYR A 85 5.47 10.60 -6.73
CA TYR A 85 6.43 9.51 -6.67
C TYR A 85 5.78 8.14 -6.88
N LEU A 86 4.57 7.93 -6.35
CA LEU A 86 3.87 6.66 -6.53
C LEU A 86 3.27 6.50 -7.94
N GLN A 87 2.99 7.59 -8.66
CA GLN A 87 2.43 7.56 -10.02
C GLN A 87 3.50 7.64 -11.13
N ALA A 88 4.75 7.97 -10.78
CA ALA A 88 5.86 8.07 -11.71
C ALA A 88 6.22 6.72 -12.37
N ALA A 89 6.75 6.77 -13.59
CA ALA A 89 7.22 5.60 -14.33
C ALA A 89 8.48 4.99 -13.70
N ASP A 90 9.37 5.83 -13.16
CA ASP A 90 10.62 5.38 -12.57
C ASP A 90 10.38 4.56 -11.30
N PRO A 91 11.26 3.57 -11.02
CA PRO A 91 11.20 2.88 -9.74
C PRO A 91 11.52 3.85 -8.59
N TYR A 92 10.75 3.76 -7.51
CA TYR A 92 10.97 4.57 -6.30
C TYR A 92 10.79 3.77 -5.03
N ILE A 93 11.65 4.06 -4.06
CA ILE A 93 11.43 3.76 -2.65
C ILE A 93 10.99 5.06 -1.99
N VAL A 94 9.71 5.14 -1.63
CA VAL A 94 9.08 6.33 -1.05
C VAL A 94 8.99 6.17 0.46
N ILE A 95 9.70 7.03 1.19
CA ILE A 95 9.71 7.12 2.65
C ILE A 95 8.68 8.15 3.11
N VAL A 96 7.88 7.80 4.12
CA VAL A 96 6.95 8.72 4.80
C VAL A 96 7.10 8.58 6.31
N ASP A 97 7.21 9.69 7.04
CA ASP A 97 7.47 9.70 8.50
C ASP A 97 6.43 10.48 9.33
N HIS A 98 5.32 10.85 8.69
CA HIS A 98 4.19 11.56 9.30
C HIS A 98 2.90 11.31 8.53
N ASP A 99 1.78 11.66 9.15
CA ASP A 99 0.46 11.52 8.56
C ASP A 99 0.30 12.39 7.30
N ILE A 100 -0.34 11.82 6.28
CA ILE A 100 -0.63 12.52 5.03
C ILE A 100 -2.13 12.44 4.73
N THR A 101 -2.69 13.61 4.44
CA THR A 101 -4.04 13.78 3.86
C THR A 101 -3.95 14.80 2.72
N THR A 102 -5.01 14.95 1.93
CA THR A 102 -5.03 15.93 0.82
C THR A 102 -4.95 17.37 1.33
N GLY A 103 -5.48 17.63 2.52
CA GLY A 103 -5.53 18.96 3.14
C GLY A 103 -6.57 19.91 2.51
N ILE A 104 -7.28 19.46 1.46
CA ILE A 104 -8.25 20.30 0.76
C ILE A 104 -9.56 20.30 1.52
N LYS A 105 -9.89 21.44 2.11
CA LYS A 105 -11.08 21.61 2.94
C LYS A 105 -12.37 21.43 2.16
N CYS A 106 -13.36 20.83 2.81
CA CYS A 106 -14.74 20.76 2.35
C CYS A 106 -15.70 20.79 3.53
N TYR A 107 -16.99 20.86 3.24
CA TYR A 107 -18.06 20.85 4.24
C TYR A 107 -19.07 19.75 3.94
N VAL A 108 -19.38 18.97 4.97
CA VAL A 108 -20.34 17.86 4.93
C VAL A 108 -21.52 18.13 5.87
N ASP A 109 -22.60 17.38 5.70
CA ASP A 109 -23.79 17.47 6.56
C ASP A 109 -23.50 17.09 8.02
N ASP A 110 -22.83 15.96 8.23
CA ASP A 110 -22.38 15.43 9.51
C ASP A 110 -21.18 14.49 9.27
N LEU A 111 -20.32 14.26 10.27
CA LEU A 111 -19.14 13.39 10.09
C LEU A 111 -19.49 11.90 9.99
N SER A 112 -20.62 11.48 10.54
CA SER A 112 -21.09 10.08 10.48
C SER A 112 -21.57 9.71 9.06
N THR A 113 -22.29 10.60 8.40
CA THR A 113 -22.78 10.43 7.03
C THR A 113 -21.76 10.90 6.00
N GLY A 114 -21.04 11.99 6.28
CA GLY A 114 -20.02 12.59 5.44
C GLY A 114 -20.50 13.05 4.08
N ARG A 115 -21.79 13.38 3.91
CA ARG A 115 -22.34 13.78 2.61
C ARG A 115 -21.99 15.21 2.33
N LEU A 116 -21.40 15.46 1.16
CA LEU A 116 -21.00 16.80 0.76
C LEU A 116 -22.19 17.77 0.66
N LEU A 117 -21.97 18.99 1.15
CA LEU A 117 -22.87 20.11 0.94
C LEU A 117 -22.73 20.71 -0.46
N ASP A 118 -23.79 21.35 -0.95
CA ASP A 118 -23.76 22.05 -2.25
C ASP A 118 -23.08 23.41 -2.07
N ASP A 119 -23.33 24.04 -0.91
CA ASP A 119 -22.61 25.23 -0.46
C ASP A 119 -21.36 24.81 0.31
N GLN A 120 -20.20 25.04 -0.29
CA GLN A 120 -18.89 24.78 0.29
C GLN A 120 -18.27 26.04 0.94
N SER A 121 -19.06 27.09 1.20
CA SER A 121 -18.58 28.33 1.84
C SER A 121 -18.33 28.23 3.34
N GLY A 122 -18.75 27.13 3.99
CA GLY A 122 -18.62 26.92 5.43
C GLY A 122 -19.66 27.64 6.29
N LYS A 123 -20.71 28.20 5.68
CA LYS A 123 -21.83 28.80 6.42
C LYS A 123 -22.68 27.78 7.19
N SER A 124 -22.62 26.51 6.79
CA SER A 124 -23.29 25.38 7.40
C SER A 124 -22.46 24.10 7.24
N GLY A 125 -22.84 23.05 7.95
CA GLY A 125 -22.14 21.77 7.94
C GLY A 125 -20.93 21.71 8.87
N VAL A 126 -20.20 20.62 8.76
CA VAL A 126 -18.98 20.34 9.51
C VAL A 126 -17.80 20.31 8.53
N GLU A 127 -16.68 20.94 8.92
CA GLU A 127 -15.44 20.92 8.13
C GLU A 127 -14.90 19.48 8.05
N SER A 128 -14.51 19.07 6.85
CA SER A 128 -13.80 17.83 6.55
C SER A 128 -12.75 18.10 5.46
N VAL A 129 -12.16 17.04 4.92
CA VAL A 129 -11.11 17.09 3.90
C VAL A 129 -11.50 16.18 2.75
N TYR A 130 -11.50 16.70 1.51
CA TYR A 130 -11.79 15.89 0.31
C TYR A 130 -10.89 14.66 0.26
N GLY A 131 -11.46 13.55 -0.19
CA GLY A 131 -10.68 12.34 -0.42
C GLY A 131 -9.98 12.37 -1.77
N GLU A 132 -9.09 11.41 -2.00
CA GLU A 132 -8.42 11.24 -3.29
C GLU A 132 -7.97 9.79 -3.49
N ARG A 133 -7.55 9.47 -4.70
CA ARG A 133 -6.94 8.21 -5.11
C ARG A 133 -5.51 8.46 -5.58
N ILE A 134 -4.61 7.56 -5.20
CA ILE A 134 -3.29 7.43 -5.80
C ILE A 134 -3.30 6.19 -6.68
N MET A 135 -3.11 6.38 -7.99
CA MET A 135 -3.03 5.28 -8.95
C MET A 135 -1.60 4.75 -8.99
N VAL A 136 -1.23 3.82 -8.11
CA VAL A 136 0.16 3.39 -7.95
C VAL A 136 0.69 2.75 -9.24
N ALA A 137 1.84 3.22 -9.70
CA ALA A 137 2.56 2.70 -10.85
C ALA A 137 3.39 1.45 -10.51
N PRO A 138 3.86 0.68 -11.50
CA PRO A 138 4.75 -0.45 -11.25
C PRO A 138 6.07 -0.06 -10.58
N ASN A 139 6.73 -1.02 -9.95
CA ASN A 139 8.06 -0.88 -9.34
C ASN A 139 8.10 0.18 -8.23
N LYS A 140 7.24 0.05 -7.23
CA LYS A 140 7.16 1.00 -6.10
C LYS A 140 7.34 0.28 -4.78
N THR A 141 8.10 0.89 -3.88
CA THR A 141 8.10 0.56 -2.47
C THR A 141 7.61 1.78 -1.70
N LEU A 142 6.51 1.67 -0.96
CA LEU A 142 6.09 2.65 0.04
C LEU A 142 6.43 2.10 1.42
N ILE A 143 7.14 2.89 2.22
CA ILE A 143 7.57 2.48 3.55
C ILE A 143 7.36 3.60 4.55
N GLY A 144 6.58 3.31 5.59
CA GLY A 144 6.40 4.23 6.70
C GLY A 144 7.54 4.16 7.70
N VAL A 145 7.81 5.28 8.36
CA VAL A 145 8.76 5.40 9.46
C VAL A 145 8.00 5.86 10.68
N VAL A 146 8.20 5.15 11.80
CA VAL A 146 7.58 5.52 13.07
C VAL A 146 8.07 6.90 13.50
N ASN A 147 7.13 7.80 13.78
CA ASN A 147 7.45 9.08 14.37
C ASN A 147 7.93 8.85 15.82
N PRO A 148 9.16 9.23 16.18
CA PRO A 148 9.72 8.94 17.50
C PRO A 148 9.00 9.69 18.64
N THR A 149 8.22 10.72 18.31
CA THR A 149 7.46 11.52 19.29
C THR A 149 6.14 10.85 19.63
N THR A 150 5.41 10.35 18.64
CA THR A 150 4.08 9.73 18.84
C THR A 150 4.18 8.22 19.05
N GLY A 151 5.24 7.58 18.56
CA GLY A 151 5.37 6.13 18.53
C GLY A 151 4.52 5.47 17.43
N GLU A 152 3.93 6.27 16.54
CA GLU A 152 3.04 5.78 15.49
C GLU A 152 3.71 5.82 14.11
N ALA A 153 3.41 4.80 13.29
CA ALA A 153 3.66 4.83 11.85
C ALA A 153 2.73 5.85 11.15
N PRO A 154 3.10 6.34 9.95
CA PRO A 154 2.31 7.36 9.26
C PRO A 154 0.90 6.87 8.90
N LEU A 155 -0.09 7.72 9.14
CA LEU A 155 -1.47 7.53 8.72
C LEU A 155 -1.76 8.20 7.38
N PHE A 156 -2.31 7.43 6.45
CA PHE A 156 -2.95 7.94 5.24
C PHE A 156 -4.45 8.00 5.45
N SER A 157 -5.00 9.21 5.56
CA SER A 157 -6.43 9.43 5.79
C SER A 157 -7.12 10.01 4.57
N HIS A 158 -8.26 9.41 4.20
CA HIS A 158 -9.10 9.77 3.04
C HIS A 158 -8.43 9.52 1.68
N ILE A 159 -7.36 8.71 1.64
CA ILE A 159 -6.62 8.42 0.42
C ILE A 159 -6.72 6.92 0.13
N THR A 160 -7.25 6.58 -1.03
CA THR A 160 -7.26 5.20 -1.53
C THR A 160 -6.04 4.97 -2.42
N PHE A 161 -5.36 3.84 -2.21
CA PHE A 161 -4.25 3.41 -3.06
C PHE A 161 -4.74 2.35 -4.03
N VAL A 162 -4.54 2.57 -5.34
CA VAL A 162 -5.05 1.67 -6.37
C VAL A 162 -3.95 1.15 -7.26
N MET A 163 -3.79 -0.18 -7.25
CA MET A 163 -2.91 -0.92 -8.14
C MET A 163 -3.77 -1.47 -9.28
N GLN A 164 -3.93 -0.68 -10.35
CA GLN A 164 -4.77 -1.06 -11.50
C GLN A 164 -3.93 -1.52 -12.70
N SER A 165 -3.94 -2.83 -12.95
CA SER A 165 -3.18 -3.48 -14.04
C SER A 165 -1.69 -3.15 -14.00
N VAL A 166 -1.10 -3.25 -12.81
CA VAL A 166 0.32 -2.99 -12.52
C VAL A 166 0.90 -4.15 -11.72
N ASP A 167 2.23 -4.20 -11.67
CA ASP A 167 2.96 -5.21 -10.90
C ASP A 167 4.14 -4.65 -10.12
N ASN A 168 4.68 -5.48 -9.22
CA ASN A 168 5.90 -5.22 -8.47
C ASN A 168 5.80 -4.05 -7.50
N ILE A 169 4.97 -4.22 -6.48
CA ILE A 169 4.69 -3.20 -5.48
C ILE A 169 4.91 -3.75 -4.08
N ILE A 170 5.56 -2.98 -3.24
CA ILE A 170 5.74 -3.24 -1.81
C ILE A 170 5.13 -2.07 -1.04
N ILE A 171 4.26 -2.33 -0.07
CA ILE A 171 3.77 -1.32 0.89
C ILE A 171 3.95 -1.87 2.28
N ARG A 172 4.64 -1.13 3.15
CA ARG A 172 4.88 -1.59 4.52
C ARG A 172 4.89 -0.51 5.58
N ASN A 173 4.53 -0.90 6.80
CA ASN A 173 4.59 -0.06 7.99
C ASN A 173 3.78 1.24 7.86
N CYS A 174 2.56 1.14 7.34
CA CYS A 174 1.67 2.28 7.10
C CYS A 174 0.29 2.02 7.70
N ARG A 175 -0.37 3.09 8.17
CA ARG A 175 -1.74 3.04 8.66
C ARG A 175 -2.66 3.65 7.60
N PHE A 176 -3.83 3.05 7.39
CA PHE A 176 -4.78 3.48 6.37
C PHE A 176 -6.19 3.62 6.95
N THR A 177 -6.84 4.73 6.64
CA THR A 177 -8.23 4.93 6.99
C THR A 177 -8.98 5.77 5.96
N MET A 178 -10.22 5.37 5.69
CA MET A 178 -11.21 6.16 4.98
C MET A 178 -12.20 6.82 5.94
N LYS A 179 -12.00 6.68 7.27
CA LYS A 179 -12.87 7.27 8.29
C LYS A 179 -13.03 8.77 8.08
N GLY A 180 -14.27 9.20 7.83
CA GLY A 180 -14.60 10.62 7.63
C GLY A 180 -14.51 11.09 6.19
N VAL A 181 -14.11 10.24 5.22
CA VAL A 181 -13.95 10.64 3.83
C VAL A 181 -15.28 11.17 3.28
N PRO A 182 -15.32 12.38 2.71
CA PRO A 182 -16.53 12.92 2.11
C PRO A 182 -17.01 12.04 0.96
N VAL A 183 -18.32 11.84 0.91
CA VAL A 183 -18.99 11.09 -0.15
C VAL A 183 -20.04 11.95 -0.85
N LEU A 184 -20.45 11.48 -2.02
CA LEU A 184 -21.56 12.08 -2.75
C LEU A 184 -22.81 12.19 -1.88
N ARG A 185 -23.53 13.30 -2.05
CA ARG A 185 -24.80 13.53 -1.35
C ARG A 185 -25.89 12.52 -1.74
N THR A 186 -25.87 12.09 -3.00
CA THR A 186 -26.85 11.18 -3.59
C THR A 186 -26.13 10.09 -4.37
N GLY A 187 -26.66 8.87 -4.36
CA GLY A 187 -26.08 7.73 -5.06
C GLY A 187 -25.29 6.81 -4.13
N GLU A 188 -24.36 6.06 -4.71
CA GLU A 188 -23.44 5.21 -3.98
C GLU A 188 -22.39 6.05 -3.25
N ASN A 189 -21.87 5.54 -2.13
CA ASN A 189 -20.82 6.21 -1.37
C ASN A 189 -19.50 6.15 -2.14
N LYS A 190 -19.27 7.14 -3.00
CA LYS A 190 -18.03 7.31 -3.75
C LYS A 190 -17.22 8.46 -3.18
N ILE A 191 -15.91 8.31 -3.14
CA ILE A 191 -14.96 9.36 -2.80
C ILE A 191 -15.10 10.49 -3.81
N VAL A 192 -15.11 11.72 -3.30
CA VAL A 192 -15.07 12.93 -4.10
C VAL A 192 -13.75 13.66 -3.84
N ALA A 193 -13.03 13.94 -4.92
CA ALA A 193 -11.84 14.78 -4.94
C ALA A 193 -12.17 16.20 -5.39
N TRP A 194 -11.32 17.15 -5.04
CA TRP A 194 -11.34 18.49 -5.60
C TRP A 194 -10.24 18.62 -6.64
N ARG A 195 -10.62 18.77 -7.91
CA ARG A 195 -9.70 18.84 -9.04
C ARG A 195 -10.05 20.01 -9.95
N ASN A 196 -9.10 20.90 -10.19
CA ASN A 196 -9.21 22.04 -11.10
C ASN A 196 -10.48 22.89 -10.88
N GLY A 197 -10.83 23.15 -9.63
CA GLY A 197 -11.99 23.97 -9.28
C GLY A 197 -13.35 23.24 -9.29
N ALA A 198 -13.36 21.92 -9.36
CA ALA A 198 -14.58 21.11 -9.35
C ALA A 198 -14.48 19.87 -8.45
N GLN A 199 -15.63 19.46 -7.92
CA GLN A 199 -15.80 18.15 -7.29
C GLN A 199 -15.82 17.06 -8.37
N VAL A 200 -14.98 16.04 -8.20
CA VAL A 200 -14.86 14.91 -9.13
C VAL A 200 -15.02 13.61 -8.35
N GLU A 201 -15.98 12.78 -8.75
CA GLU A 201 -16.09 11.41 -8.25
C GLU A 201 -14.87 10.62 -8.71
N VAL A 202 -14.13 10.02 -7.77
CA VAL A 202 -12.89 9.32 -8.10
C VAL A 202 -12.97 7.81 -7.87
N GLY A 203 -13.82 7.29 -6.99
CA GLY A 203 -13.98 5.83 -6.83
C GLY A 203 -14.53 5.39 -5.48
N ASP A 204 -14.44 4.09 -5.20
CA ASP A 204 -14.90 3.50 -3.95
C ASP A 204 -13.99 3.88 -2.77
N PRO A 205 -14.55 4.07 -1.55
CA PRO A 205 -13.82 4.32 -0.32
C PRO A 205 -13.15 3.05 0.23
N ASP A 206 -12.37 2.39 -0.62
CA ASP A 206 -11.43 1.33 -0.26
C ASP A 206 -10.18 1.96 0.39
N CYS A 207 -9.50 1.28 1.33
CA CYS A 207 -8.14 1.72 1.71
C CYS A 207 -7.14 1.35 0.60
N ILE A 208 -7.12 0.07 0.20
CA ILE A 208 -6.31 -0.43 -0.91
C ILE A 208 -7.17 -1.24 -1.88
N GLY A 209 -7.13 -0.87 -3.16
CA GLY A 209 -7.77 -1.61 -4.25
C GLY A 209 -6.76 -2.17 -5.25
N ILE A 210 -6.66 -3.49 -5.35
CA ILE A 210 -5.83 -4.19 -6.33
C ILE A 210 -6.73 -4.77 -7.41
N GLN A 211 -6.55 -4.38 -8.67
CA GLN A 211 -7.47 -4.78 -9.73
C GLN A 211 -6.82 -4.84 -11.12
N ALA A 212 -7.28 -5.77 -11.94
CA ALA A 212 -6.86 -5.89 -13.34
C ALA A 212 -8.01 -5.61 -14.30
N ASP A 213 -8.35 -4.33 -14.49
CA ASP A 213 -9.47 -3.88 -15.34
C ASP A 213 -9.30 -2.49 -15.95
N LYS A 214 -8.06 -2.10 -16.27
CA LYS A 214 -7.74 -0.82 -16.92
C LYS A 214 -8.41 -0.67 -18.30
N VAL A 215 -8.36 -1.72 -19.12
CA VAL A 215 -8.92 -1.80 -20.47
C VAL A 215 -9.93 -2.95 -20.56
N SER A 216 -9.62 -4.11 -19.99
CA SER A 216 -10.49 -5.28 -20.05
C SER A 216 -10.17 -6.26 -18.93
N ALA A 217 -11.15 -6.51 -18.05
CA ALA A 217 -11.04 -7.50 -16.98
C ALA A 217 -10.77 -8.94 -17.47
N LYS A 218 -10.89 -9.23 -18.78
CA LYS A 218 -10.62 -10.55 -19.35
C LYS A 218 -9.16 -10.77 -19.73
N THR A 219 -8.44 -9.70 -20.02
CA THR A 219 -7.10 -9.77 -20.64
C THR A 219 -6.06 -9.00 -19.85
N ASP A 220 -6.50 -8.00 -19.10
CA ASP A 220 -5.63 -7.29 -18.19
C ASP A 220 -5.18 -8.19 -17.07
N TRP A 221 -4.08 -7.78 -16.46
CA TRP A 221 -3.40 -8.54 -15.44
C TRP A 221 -2.67 -7.58 -14.49
N GLY A 222 -2.47 -8.00 -13.24
CA GLY A 222 -1.63 -7.33 -12.25
C GLY A 222 -1.14 -8.30 -11.18
N GLY A 223 -0.10 -7.98 -10.43
CA GLY A 223 0.42 -8.96 -9.48
C GLY A 223 1.78 -8.61 -8.88
N HIS A 224 2.42 -9.56 -8.21
CA HIS A 224 3.68 -9.31 -7.51
C HIS A 224 3.55 -8.14 -6.53
N ILE A 225 2.67 -8.32 -5.55
CA ILE A 225 2.33 -7.30 -4.56
C ILE A 225 2.53 -7.85 -3.16
N TRP A 226 3.26 -7.09 -2.34
CA TRP A 226 3.46 -7.38 -0.93
C TRP A 226 2.94 -6.23 -0.06
N ILE A 227 1.95 -6.52 0.78
CA ILE A 227 1.41 -5.57 1.77
C ILE A 227 1.70 -6.14 3.15
N ASP A 228 2.54 -5.46 3.93
CA ASP A 228 3.09 -6.04 5.16
C ASP A 228 3.21 -5.04 6.32
N HIS A 229 2.94 -5.49 7.54
CA HIS A 229 2.96 -4.61 8.72
C HIS A 229 2.13 -3.34 8.53
N CYS A 230 0.98 -3.42 7.88
CA CYS A 230 0.07 -2.28 7.73
C CYS A 230 -1.11 -2.38 8.69
N GLU A 231 -1.66 -1.24 9.09
CA GLU A 231 -2.85 -1.12 9.93
C GLU A 231 -4.00 -0.56 9.09
N PHE A 232 -5.18 -1.15 9.18
CA PHE A 232 -6.35 -0.76 8.39
C PHE A 232 -7.58 -0.68 9.29
N PHE A 233 -8.25 0.47 9.29
CA PHE A 233 -9.43 0.70 10.12
C PHE A 233 -10.31 1.83 9.60
N ASN A 234 -11.59 1.80 9.94
CA ASN A 234 -12.51 2.92 9.69
C ASN A 234 -13.37 3.29 10.91
N GLY A 235 -13.44 2.43 11.92
CA GLY A 235 -14.36 2.56 13.05
C GLY A 235 -15.77 2.03 12.74
N GLY A 236 -16.59 1.89 13.79
CA GLY A 236 -18.00 1.48 13.71
C GLY A 236 -18.89 2.54 13.07
N ALA A 237 -18.99 2.52 11.74
CA ALA A 237 -19.92 3.37 11.01
C ALA A 237 -21.37 2.94 11.31
N ALA A 238 -22.30 3.90 11.39
CA ALA A 238 -23.73 3.57 11.56
C ALA A 238 -24.32 2.76 10.40
N ASN A 239 -23.64 2.75 9.25
CA ASN A 239 -24.01 1.99 8.06
C ASN A 239 -22.79 1.26 7.53
N LYS A 240 -22.91 -0.05 7.37
CA LYS A 240 -21.86 -0.94 6.83
C LYS A 240 -21.31 -0.58 5.46
N ASP A 241 -22.09 0.16 4.66
CA ASP A 241 -21.72 0.58 3.31
C ASP A 241 -21.19 2.02 3.29
N ARG A 242 -21.00 2.66 4.45
CA ARG A 242 -20.39 4.00 4.56
C ARG A 242 -19.00 4.04 3.94
N TYR A 243 -18.26 2.95 4.11
CA TYR A 243 -16.97 2.66 3.49
C TYR A 243 -17.09 1.33 2.72
N ASP A 244 -16.10 0.98 1.89
CA ASP A 244 -16.08 -0.31 1.19
C ASP A 244 -15.07 -1.27 1.79
N GLY A 245 -14.02 -1.67 1.05
CA GLY A 245 -13.00 -2.61 1.50
C GLY A 245 -11.86 -1.97 2.30
N LEU A 246 -11.20 -2.75 3.16
CA LEU A 246 -9.86 -2.40 3.65
C LEU A 246 -8.81 -2.80 2.61
N LEU A 247 -8.84 -4.05 2.15
CA LEU A 247 -7.88 -4.56 1.16
C LEU A 247 -8.58 -5.50 0.17
N ASP A 248 -8.90 -4.96 -1.00
CA ASP A 248 -9.66 -5.66 -2.03
C ASP A 248 -8.77 -6.11 -3.19
N CYS A 249 -9.06 -7.30 -3.73
CA CYS A 249 -8.38 -7.91 -4.87
C CYS A 249 -9.41 -8.39 -5.90
N LYS A 250 -9.50 -7.69 -7.04
CA LYS A 250 -10.56 -7.87 -8.04
C LYS A 250 -9.95 -8.26 -9.39
N ASN A 251 -10.68 -9.04 -10.18
CA ASN A 251 -10.28 -9.49 -11.50
C ASN A 251 -8.97 -10.34 -11.48
N ASN A 252 -8.25 -10.36 -12.59
CA ASN A 252 -7.09 -11.21 -12.85
C ASN A 252 -5.82 -10.65 -12.18
N VAL A 253 -5.70 -10.80 -10.86
CA VAL A 253 -4.53 -10.38 -10.08
C VAL A 253 -3.93 -11.57 -9.32
N GLN A 254 -2.60 -11.68 -9.21
CA GLN A 254 -1.96 -12.88 -8.61
C GLN A 254 -0.51 -12.66 -8.15
N TRP A 255 0.09 -13.66 -7.51
CA TRP A 255 1.44 -13.60 -6.89
C TRP A 255 1.53 -12.52 -5.82
N MET A 256 0.69 -12.66 -4.79
CA MET A 256 0.62 -11.66 -3.74
C MET A 256 0.91 -12.28 -2.37
N THR A 257 1.38 -11.46 -1.45
CA THR A 257 1.54 -11.82 -0.05
C THR A 257 1.03 -10.68 0.80
N PHE A 258 0.15 -11.00 1.75
CA PHE A 258 -0.31 -10.06 2.76
C PHE A 258 0.03 -10.65 4.12
N SER A 259 0.97 -10.01 4.82
CA SER A 259 1.61 -10.56 6.00
C SER A 259 1.66 -9.57 7.16
N TYR A 260 1.46 -10.03 8.39
CA TYR A 260 1.59 -9.19 9.58
C TYR A 260 0.75 -7.90 9.54
N ASN A 261 -0.39 -7.88 8.84
CA ASN A 261 -1.26 -6.71 8.84
C ASN A 261 -2.26 -6.79 9.99
N TYR A 262 -2.70 -5.62 10.47
CA TYR A 262 -3.74 -5.49 11.48
C TYR A 262 -4.97 -4.83 10.87
N PHE A 263 -6.08 -5.57 10.82
CA PHE A 263 -7.38 -5.13 10.30
C PHE A 263 -8.36 -5.05 11.46
N HIS A 264 -8.93 -3.88 11.72
CA HIS A 264 -9.84 -3.74 12.85
C HIS A 264 -10.90 -2.67 12.68
N ASP A 265 -11.96 -2.78 13.48
CA ASP A 265 -13.05 -1.82 13.56
C ASP A 265 -13.59 -1.43 12.18
N HIS A 266 -14.20 -2.39 11.49
CA HIS A 266 -14.75 -2.20 10.16
C HIS A 266 -15.81 -3.25 9.83
N ASP A 267 -16.58 -3.02 8.78
CA ASP A 267 -17.58 -3.98 8.32
C ASP A 267 -17.05 -4.93 7.25
N LYS A 268 -16.57 -4.45 6.11
CA LYS A 268 -16.20 -5.28 4.94
C LYS A 268 -14.68 -5.29 4.75
N SER A 269 -13.98 -6.28 5.29
CA SER A 269 -12.51 -6.20 5.32
C SER A 269 -11.82 -6.45 3.96
N CYS A 270 -11.82 -7.68 3.46
CA CYS A 270 -11.00 -8.06 2.30
C CYS A 270 -11.81 -8.87 1.27
N LEU A 271 -12.22 -8.24 0.16
CA LEU A 271 -12.93 -8.92 -0.95
C LEU A 271 -11.97 -9.41 -2.02
N TRP A 272 -11.91 -10.72 -2.22
CA TRP A 272 -11.10 -11.35 -3.27
C TRP A 272 -12.00 -12.02 -4.30
N GLY A 273 -12.17 -11.36 -5.45
CA GLY A 273 -13.13 -11.72 -6.49
C GLY A 273 -14.51 -11.10 -6.25
N LYS A 274 -14.86 -10.08 -7.06
CA LYS A 274 -16.06 -9.24 -6.84
C LYS A 274 -17.40 -9.92 -7.11
N GLY A 275 -17.38 -11.11 -7.70
CA GLY A 275 -18.57 -11.89 -8.00
C GLY A 275 -18.22 -13.22 -8.66
N ASP A 276 -19.22 -14.04 -8.94
CA ASP A 276 -19.00 -15.40 -9.47
C ASP A 276 -18.48 -15.40 -10.91
N SER A 277 -18.63 -14.29 -11.63
CA SER A 277 -18.00 -14.07 -12.95
C SER A 277 -16.54 -13.60 -12.86
N ASP A 278 -16.06 -13.26 -11.66
CA ASP A 278 -14.68 -12.88 -11.39
C ASP A 278 -13.94 -14.11 -10.86
N VAL A 279 -13.87 -15.15 -11.69
CA VAL A 279 -13.15 -16.40 -11.43
C VAL A 279 -12.36 -16.74 -12.68
N TYR A 280 -11.05 -16.57 -12.61
CA TYR A 280 -10.13 -16.79 -13.73
C TYR A 280 -9.19 -17.95 -13.42
N GLU A 281 -8.68 -18.58 -14.48
CA GLU A 281 -7.67 -19.63 -14.35
C GLU A 281 -6.40 -19.07 -13.69
N ASN A 282 -5.92 -19.73 -12.63
CA ASN A 282 -4.69 -19.38 -11.90
C ASN A 282 -4.63 -17.95 -11.31
N CYS A 283 -5.75 -17.22 -11.23
CA CYS A 283 -5.77 -15.92 -10.55
C CYS A 283 -5.61 -16.05 -9.03
N ARG A 284 -5.40 -14.92 -8.36
CA ARG A 284 -5.36 -14.73 -6.90
C ARG A 284 -4.58 -15.82 -6.17
N THR A 285 -3.36 -16.07 -6.65
CA THR A 285 -2.34 -16.81 -5.91
C THR A 285 -1.84 -15.95 -4.76
N ILE A 286 -2.26 -16.23 -3.52
CA ILE A 286 -2.04 -15.36 -2.36
C ILE A 286 -1.52 -16.16 -1.17
N SER A 287 -0.47 -15.67 -0.53
CA SER A 287 -0.09 -16.08 0.82
C SER A 287 -0.63 -15.05 1.80
N PHE A 288 -1.38 -15.51 2.79
CA PHE A 288 -2.04 -14.65 3.76
C PHE A 288 -1.72 -15.17 5.15
N HIS A 289 -0.84 -14.48 5.87
CA HIS A 289 -0.34 -15.02 7.13
C HIS A 289 0.02 -14.01 8.20
N HIS A 290 -0.08 -14.46 9.44
CA HIS A 290 0.21 -13.61 10.61
C HIS A 290 -0.58 -12.31 10.61
N ASN A 291 -1.70 -12.24 9.89
CA ASN A 291 -2.58 -11.10 9.95
C ASN A 291 -3.49 -11.24 11.17
N PHE A 292 -3.85 -10.09 11.73
CA PHE A 292 -4.74 -10.02 12.87
C PHE A 292 -6.02 -9.28 12.46
N PHE A 293 -7.16 -9.96 12.56
CA PHE A 293 -8.48 -9.33 12.49
C PHE A 293 -9.05 -9.17 13.89
N ASP A 294 -9.42 -7.95 14.28
CA ASP A 294 -10.01 -7.66 15.59
C ASP A 294 -11.27 -6.80 15.43
N GLN A 295 -12.39 -7.23 15.99
CA GLN A 295 -13.65 -6.48 15.98
C GLN A 295 -14.14 -6.09 14.57
N ILE A 296 -14.11 -7.03 13.62
CA ILE A 296 -14.78 -6.86 12.33
C ILE A 296 -16.26 -7.23 12.50
N GLU A 297 -17.13 -6.21 12.51
CA GLU A 297 -18.57 -6.34 12.76
C GLU A 297 -19.34 -6.89 11.54
N GLY A 298 -18.70 -6.96 10.38
CA GLY A 298 -19.31 -7.41 9.13
C GLY A 298 -18.74 -8.72 8.60
N SER A 299 -18.11 -8.67 7.43
CA SER A 299 -17.74 -9.84 6.62
C SER A 299 -16.41 -9.67 5.89
N ARG A 300 -16.01 -10.73 5.18
CA ARG A 300 -14.86 -10.79 4.27
C ARG A 300 -13.50 -10.81 5.01
N LEU A 301 -13.19 -11.86 5.77
CA LEU A 301 -11.90 -11.99 6.49
C LEU A 301 -10.99 -13.14 6.00
N PRO A 302 -10.71 -13.30 4.69
CA PRO A 302 -11.25 -12.64 3.52
C PRO A 302 -12.53 -13.32 3.01
N LEU A 303 -13.21 -12.73 2.03
CA LEU A 303 -14.11 -13.47 1.16
C LEU A 303 -13.34 -13.81 -0.11
N GLN A 304 -13.21 -15.10 -0.42
CA GLN A 304 -12.44 -15.60 -1.56
C GLN A 304 -13.36 -16.25 -2.60
N ARG A 305 -13.23 -15.83 -3.86
CA ARG A 305 -13.70 -16.55 -5.05
C ARG A 305 -12.50 -16.84 -5.95
N GLY A 306 -12.49 -18.00 -6.59
CA GLY A 306 -11.36 -18.41 -7.43
C GLY A 306 -10.01 -18.47 -6.69
N GLY A 307 -8.98 -18.82 -7.45
CA GLY A 307 -7.59 -18.72 -7.03
C GLY A 307 -7.13 -19.67 -5.94
N HIS A 308 -5.83 -19.57 -5.63
CA HIS A 308 -5.10 -20.45 -4.72
C HIS A 308 -4.59 -19.64 -3.53
N VAL A 309 -5.13 -19.90 -2.34
CA VAL A 309 -4.77 -19.15 -1.13
C VAL A 309 -4.13 -20.08 -0.11
N HIS A 310 -2.91 -19.73 0.29
CA HIS A 310 -2.30 -20.26 1.49
C HIS A 310 -2.61 -19.34 2.68
N TYR A 311 -3.38 -19.83 3.64
CA TYR A 311 -3.88 -19.07 4.78
C TYR A 311 -3.33 -19.68 6.06
N TYR A 312 -2.31 -19.06 6.66
CA TYR A 312 -1.62 -19.68 7.80
C TYR A 312 -1.30 -18.71 8.93
N ASN A 313 -1.32 -19.19 10.16
CA ASN A 313 -1.05 -18.41 11.38
C ASN A 313 -1.76 -17.05 11.45
N ASN A 314 -2.98 -16.92 10.92
CA ASN A 314 -3.78 -15.72 11.14
C ASN A 314 -4.54 -15.82 12.46
N TYR A 315 -4.76 -14.67 13.10
CA TYR A 315 -5.56 -14.56 14.32
C TYR A 315 -6.83 -13.76 14.01
N MET A 316 -8.00 -14.27 14.45
CA MET A 316 -9.24 -13.51 14.45
C MET A 316 -9.81 -13.42 15.85
N ARG A 317 -10.21 -12.22 16.28
CA ARG A 317 -10.86 -11.97 17.56
C ARG A 317 -12.12 -11.13 17.39
N GLY A 318 -13.21 -11.56 18.01
CA GLY A 318 -14.43 -10.75 18.11
C GLY A 318 -15.08 -10.40 16.77
N CYS A 319 -15.00 -11.29 15.77
CA CYS A 319 -15.49 -11.01 14.42
C CYS A 319 -16.85 -11.67 14.13
N GLU A 320 -17.74 -10.99 13.40
CA GLU A 320 -19.08 -11.51 13.03
C GLU A 320 -19.06 -12.54 11.90
N ASP A 321 -17.99 -12.61 11.13
CA ASP A 321 -17.75 -13.57 10.06
C ASP A 321 -16.27 -13.93 10.00
N GLY A 322 -15.86 -14.70 9.00
CA GLY A 322 -14.48 -15.15 8.86
C GLY A 322 -14.04 -15.32 7.40
N TRP A 323 -13.18 -16.31 7.17
CA TRP A 323 -12.73 -16.69 5.84
C TRP A 323 -13.83 -17.46 5.10
N ASP A 324 -14.42 -16.81 4.08
CA ASP A 324 -15.50 -17.38 3.27
C ASP A 324 -14.98 -17.80 1.90
N ILE A 325 -14.73 -19.11 1.75
CA ILE A 325 -14.14 -19.78 0.59
C ILE A 325 -15.29 -20.22 -0.34
N ARG A 326 -15.45 -19.50 -1.46
CA ARG A 326 -16.58 -19.65 -2.37
C ARG A 326 -16.18 -20.24 -3.72
N THR A 327 -17.13 -20.26 -4.65
CA THR A 327 -17.00 -20.77 -6.02
C THR A 327 -15.59 -20.66 -6.61
N GLY A 328 -15.01 -21.82 -6.93
CA GLY A 328 -13.73 -21.95 -7.64
C GLY A 328 -12.49 -21.66 -6.79
N ALA A 329 -12.65 -21.30 -5.52
CA ALA A 329 -11.53 -21.09 -4.61
C ALA A 329 -10.91 -22.41 -4.17
N VAL A 330 -9.58 -22.45 -4.16
CA VAL A 330 -8.75 -23.54 -3.66
C VAL A 330 -7.88 -23.00 -2.54
N ALA A 331 -7.90 -23.66 -1.40
CA ALA A 331 -7.36 -23.12 -0.16
C ALA A 331 -6.55 -24.17 0.60
N TYR A 332 -5.51 -23.71 1.29
CA TYR A 332 -4.77 -24.47 2.28
C TYR A 332 -4.68 -23.68 3.59
N GLU A 333 -5.13 -24.28 4.69
CA GLU A 333 -5.09 -23.72 6.04
C GLU A 333 -3.98 -24.40 6.86
N GLU A 334 -3.17 -23.59 7.54
CA GLU A 334 -2.21 -24.08 8.55
C GLU A 334 -2.19 -23.18 9.80
N GLY A 335 -2.55 -23.76 10.94
CA GLY A 335 -2.28 -23.20 12.26
C GLY A 335 -2.91 -21.84 12.53
N CYS A 336 -4.15 -21.58 12.14
CA CYS A 336 -4.87 -20.35 12.48
C CYS A 336 -5.64 -20.45 13.80
N TYR A 337 -5.74 -19.31 14.49
CA TYR A 337 -6.44 -19.20 15.78
C TYR A 337 -7.66 -18.29 15.65
N PHE A 338 -8.81 -18.73 16.16
CA PHE A 338 -10.05 -17.99 16.13
C PHE A 338 -10.65 -17.86 17.54
N GLU A 339 -10.91 -16.63 17.96
CA GLU A 339 -11.46 -16.29 19.27
C GLU A 339 -12.72 -15.45 19.12
N ASP A 340 -13.78 -15.81 19.85
CA ASP A 340 -15.05 -15.08 19.90
C ASP A 340 -15.58 -14.68 18.51
N THR A 341 -15.27 -15.51 17.51
CA THR A 341 -15.57 -15.26 16.11
C THR A 341 -16.75 -16.13 15.68
N LYS A 342 -17.79 -15.51 15.12
CA LYS A 342 -19.08 -16.18 14.91
C LYS A 342 -19.03 -17.26 13.82
N SER A 343 -18.35 -17.03 12.71
CA SER A 343 -18.24 -18.00 11.60
C SER A 343 -16.83 -17.98 11.00
N PRO A 344 -15.81 -18.54 11.66
CA PRO A 344 -14.42 -18.20 11.33
C PRO A 344 -13.92 -18.77 9.99
N ILE A 345 -14.40 -19.94 9.57
CA ILE A 345 -14.09 -20.51 8.25
C ILE A 345 -15.36 -21.12 7.65
N ARG A 346 -15.56 -20.90 6.35
CA ARG A 346 -16.60 -21.53 5.54
C ARG A 346 -16.07 -21.93 4.17
N SER A 347 -16.37 -23.16 3.73
CA SER A 347 -16.10 -23.63 2.37
C SER A 347 -17.30 -24.31 1.69
N ASP A 348 -18.45 -24.35 2.37
CA ASP A 348 -19.71 -24.95 1.91
C ASP A 348 -20.42 -24.14 0.80
N ARG A 349 -19.73 -23.15 0.22
CA ARG A 349 -20.24 -22.23 -0.81
C ARG A 349 -19.54 -22.39 -2.16
N GLY A 350 -19.11 -23.61 -2.50
CA GLY A 350 -18.48 -23.94 -3.77
C GLY A 350 -16.96 -23.73 -3.82
N GLY A 351 -16.34 -23.47 -2.67
CA GLY A 351 -14.90 -23.50 -2.50
C GLY A 351 -14.39 -24.88 -2.09
N SER A 352 -13.07 -25.05 -2.04
CA SER A 352 -12.42 -26.27 -1.56
C SER A 352 -11.25 -25.94 -0.64
N LEU A 353 -11.08 -26.72 0.42
CA LEU A 353 -10.15 -26.43 1.50
C LEU A 353 -9.38 -27.71 1.91
N ASN A 354 -8.06 -27.59 1.96
CA ASN A 354 -7.16 -28.51 2.63
C ASN A 354 -6.76 -27.91 3.98
N ILE A 355 -6.67 -28.72 5.03
CA ILE A 355 -6.38 -28.26 6.39
C ILE A 355 -5.24 -29.12 6.94
N SER A 356 -4.17 -28.49 7.39
CA SER A 356 -3.07 -29.21 8.03
C SER A 356 -3.54 -29.86 9.33
N LYS A 357 -3.24 -31.15 9.47
CA LYS A 357 -3.48 -31.95 10.69
C LYS A 357 -2.18 -32.30 11.41
N ALA A 358 -1.08 -31.67 11.01
CA ALA A 358 0.20 -31.83 11.70
C ALA A 358 0.08 -31.35 13.15
N GLU A 359 0.76 -32.04 14.07
CA GLU A 359 0.65 -31.76 15.50
C GLU A 359 1.01 -30.30 15.82
N GLY A 360 0.04 -29.57 16.36
CA GLY A 360 0.17 -28.16 16.74
C GLY A 360 0.04 -27.16 15.59
N TYR A 361 -0.43 -27.58 14.41
CA TYR A 361 -0.68 -26.73 13.23
C TYR A 361 -2.11 -26.88 12.68
N ASP A 362 -3.02 -27.47 13.44
CA ASP A 362 -4.46 -27.49 13.12
C ASP A 362 -5.13 -26.17 13.58
N CYS A 363 -6.34 -25.87 13.10
CA CYS A 363 -7.13 -24.75 13.60
C CYS A 363 -7.42 -24.86 15.11
N ILE A 364 -7.38 -23.73 15.82
CA ILE A 364 -7.91 -23.62 17.19
C ILE A 364 -9.09 -22.65 17.21
N TYR A 365 -10.17 -23.06 17.88
CA TYR A 365 -11.37 -22.26 18.12
C TYR A 365 -11.59 -22.06 19.61
N LYS A 366 -11.88 -20.83 20.04
CA LYS A 366 -12.26 -20.46 21.41
C LYS A 366 -13.47 -19.53 21.34
N GLY A 367 -14.56 -19.83 22.04
CA GLY A 367 -15.75 -18.96 22.04
C GLY A 367 -16.48 -18.82 20.70
N CYS A 368 -16.14 -19.61 19.67
CA CYS A 368 -16.70 -19.48 18.33
C CYS A 368 -18.08 -20.14 18.20
N ASN A 369 -18.97 -19.57 17.38
CA ASN A 369 -20.36 -20.02 17.29
C ASN A 369 -20.61 -21.09 16.22
N ASN A 370 -20.13 -20.89 14.99
CA ASN A 370 -20.33 -21.81 13.88
C ASN A 370 -18.98 -22.32 13.39
N LEU A 371 -18.78 -23.64 13.41
CA LEU A 371 -17.49 -24.26 13.11
C LEU A 371 -17.57 -25.14 11.87
N MET A 372 -16.40 -25.47 11.32
CA MET A 372 -16.26 -26.58 10.39
C MET A 372 -16.61 -27.91 11.09
N GLU A 373 -17.13 -28.86 10.34
CA GLU A 373 -17.41 -30.20 10.85
C GLU A 373 -16.16 -30.88 11.43
N GLY A 374 -16.34 -31.58 12.55
CA GLY A 374 -15.26 -32.28 13.25
C GLY A 374 -14.45 -31.41 14.23
N TYR A 375 -14.75 -30.12 14.37
CA TYR A 375 -14.10 -29.24 15.34
C TYR A 375 -14.96 -28.95 16.57
N ALA A 376 -14.28 -28.58 17.66
CA ALA A 376 -14.88 -28.12 18.90
C ALA A 376 -14.15 -26.86 19.40
N ASN A 377 -14.84 -26.04 20.20
CA ASN A 377 -14.17 -24.98 20.93
C ASN A 377 -13.36 -25.56 22.10
N ILE A 378 -12.12 -25.07 22.29
CA ILE A 378 -11.22 -25.53 23.36
C ILE A 378 -11.71 -25.17 24.77
N ASP A 379 -12.59 -24.18 24.88
CA ASP A 379 -13.20 -23.72 26.13
C ASP A 379 -14.58 -24.35 26.39
N GLY A 380 -15.03 -25.23 25.49
CA GLY A 380 -16.35 -25.88 25.59
C GLY A 380 -17.52 -24.96 25.23
N ALA A 381 -17.28 -23.77 24.64
CA ALA A 381 -18.35 -22.90 24.17
C ALA A 381 -19.28 -23.61 23.18
N LYS A 382 -20.59 -23.34 23.30
CA LYS A 382 -21.63 -24.03 22.53
C LYS A 382 -21.57 -23.67 21.05
N ILE A 383 -21.47 -24.70 20.22
CA ILE A 383 -21.58 -24.56 18.76
C ILE A 383 -23.06 -24.50 18.38
N SER A 384 -23.41 -23.51 17.57
CA SER A 384 -24.76 -23.34 17.02
C SER A 384 -24.94 -24.09 15.70
N LYS A 385 -23.92 -24.10 14.84
CA LYS A 385 -23.94 -24.79 13.55
C LYS A 385 -22.58 -25.41 13.24
N SER A 386 -22.63 -26.56 12.55
CA SER A 386 -21.48 -27.23 11.96
C SER A 386 -21.62 -27.17 10.44
N PHE A 387 -20.61 -26.71 9.73
CA PHE A 387 -20.61 -26.60 8.27
C PHE A 387 -19.72 -27.67 7.63
N PRO A 388 -20.17 -28.30 6.53
CA PRO A 388 -19.37 -29.29 5.83
C PRO A 388 -18.15 -28.64 5.18
N VAL A 389 -17.07 -29.42 5.01
CA VAL A 389 -15.87 -28.97 4.31
C VAL A 389 -15.73 -29.71 2.99
N THR A 390 -15.76 -28.97 1.88
CA THR A 390 -15.37 -29.51 0.58
C THR A 390 -13.86 -29.66 0.54
N LYS A 391 -13.36 -30.89 0.45
CA LYS A 391 -11.92 -31.17 0.54
C LYS A 391 -11.20 -30.97 -0.78
N THR A 392 -9.94 -30.58 -0.68
CA THR A 392 -8.92 -30.66 -1.74
C THR A 392 -7.63 -31.20 -1.12
N ASP A 393 -6.69 -31.65 -1.94
CA ASP A 393 -5.33 -32.05 -1.53
C ASP A 393 -4.28 -30.98 -1.89
N TRP A 394 -4.73 -29.81 -2.33
CA TRP A 394 -3.85 -28.73 -2.74
C TRP A 394 -2.98 -28.25 -1.58
N VAL A 395 -1.70 -28.05 -1.90
CA VAL A 395 -0.71 -27.40 -1.03
C VAL A 395 0.12 -26.43 -1.88
N PRO A 396 0.71 -25.38 -1.29
CA PRO A 396 1.42 -24.33 -2.02
C PRO A 396 2.52 -24.82 -2.97
N THR A 397 3.19 -25.91 -2.61
CA THR A 397 4.27 -26.51 -3.42
C THR A 397 3.78 -27.09 -4.75
N GLN A 398 2.48 -27.32 -4.91
CA GLN A 398 1.89 -27.70 -6.20
C GLN A 398 1.75 -26.51 -7.15
N THR A 399 1.65 -25.28 -6.62
CA THR A 399 1.67 -24.05 -7.43
C THR A 399 3.10 -23.60 -7.70
N THR A 400 4.01 -23.75 -6.74
CA THR A 400 5.43 -23.43 -6.90
C THR A 400 6.26 -24.40 -6.07
N SER A 401 6.98 -25.31 -6.72
CA SER A 401 7.69 -26.40 -6.03
C SER A 401 8.74 -25.95 -5.02
N SER A 402 9.26 -24.72 -5.14
CA SER A 402 10.21 -24.09 -4.22
C SER A 402 9.55 -23.27 -3.11
N TYR A 403 8.23 -23.37 -2.93
CA TYR A 403 7.49 -22.60 -1.92
C TYR A 403 7.97 -22.92 -0.50
N THR A 404 8.27 -21.88 0.27
CA THR A 404 8.73 -21.93 1.66
C THR A 404 8.06 -20.83 2.48
N GLN A 405 7.92 -21.08 3.77
CA GLN A 405 7.56 -20.10 4.80
C GLN A 405 8.83 -19.78 5.60
N HIS A 406 9.03 -18.53 6.01
CA HIS A 406 10.08 -18.24 6.99
C HIS A 406 9.72 -18.81 8.36
N TYR A 407 8.46 -18.68 8.75
CA TYR A 407 7.93 -19.17 10.02
C TYR A 407 6.57 -19.82 9.83
N LEU A 408 6.41 -20.99 10.44
CA LEU A 408 5.13 -21.63 10.69
C LEU A 408 5.07 -21.90 12.19
N ASP A 409 4.36 -21.03 12.90
CA ASP A 409 4.24 -21.07 14.36
C ASP A 409 3.18 -22.06 14.80
N LYS A 410 3.33 -22.59 16.01
CA LYS A 410 2.31 -23.44 16.61
C LYS A 410 1.05 -22.64 16.83
N THR A 411 -0.12 -23.22 16.53
CA THR A 411 -1.40 -22.50 16.57
C THR A 411 -1.65 -21.84 17.92
N VAL A 412 -1.24 -22.47 19.02
CA VAL A 412 -1.40 -21.93 20.38
C VAL A 412 -0.64 -20.63 20.64
N ASP A 413 0.45 -20.37 19.90
CA ASP A 413 1.30 -19.19 20.06
C ASP A 413 0.87 -18.03 19.15
N VAL A 414 0.03 -18.31 18.15
CA VAL A 414 -0.41 -17.34 17.12
C VAL A 414 -1.04 -16.08 17.71
N PRO A 415 -1.93 -16.13 18.72
CA PRO A 415 -2.49 -14.90 19.30
C PRO A 415 -1.41 -13.94 19.80
N ALA A 416 -0.47 -14.44 20.61
CA ALA A 416 0.60 -13.63 21.19
C ALA A 416 1.56 -13.08 20.12
N ILE A 417 1.82 -13.86 19.06
CA ILE A 417 2.67 -13.46 17.93
C ILE A 417 2.00 -12.35 17.13
N CYS A 418 0.72 -12.51 16.79
CA CYS A 418 -0.04 -11.52 16.04
C CYS A 418 -0.22 -10.22 16.83
N GLU A 419 -0.57 -10.27 18.12
CA GLU A 419 -0.68 -9.07 18.96
C GLU A 419 0.65 -8.30 19.06
N LYS A 420 1.77 -9.04 19.07
CA LYS A 420 3.11 -8.47 19.16
C LYS A 420 3.58 -7.85 17.85
N TYR A 421 3.38 -8.51 16.70
CA TYR A 421 4.03 -8.13 15.45
C TYR A 421 3.08 -7.63 14.36
N SER A 422 1.79 -7.96 14.38
CA SER A 422 0.88 -7.54 13.32
C SER A 422 0.51 -6.06 13.46
N GLY A 423 0.52 -5.35 12.34
CA GLY A 423 0.19 -3.94 12.23
C GLY A 423 1.39 -3.02 12.05
N ALA A 424 1.11 -1.75 11.80
CA ALA A 424 2.13 -0.74 11.64
C ALA A 424 2.76 -0.35 13.00
N GLY A 425 4.01 0.09 12.96
CA GLY A 425 4.80 0.52 14.11
C GLY A 425 5.37 -0.60 14.99
N LYS A 426 5.15 -1.88 14.64
CA LYS A 426 5.56 -3.03 15.46
C LYS A 426 7.01 -3.46 15.25
N VAL A 427 7.54 -3.25 14.04
CA VAL A 427 8.89 -3.66 13.65
C VAL A 427 9.60 -2.53 12.91
N GLU A 428 10.88 -2.31 13.22
CA GLU A 428 11.71 -1.32 12.53
C GLU A 428 12.22 -1.90 11.19
N ILE A 429 11.45 -1.68 10.11
CA ILE A 429 11.76 -2.27 8.80
C ILE A 429 12.31 -1.28 7.77
N TRP A 430 12.19 0.04 8.00
CA TRP A 430 12.57 1.04 7.01
C TRP A 430 14.09 1.10 6.74
N LYS A 431 14.90 0.67 7.72
CA LYS A 431 16.36 0.60 7.60
C LYS A 431 16.84 -0.42 6.57
N ALA A 432 15.97 -1.33 6.13
CA ALA A 432 16.25 -2.24 5.03
C ALA A 432 16.26 -1.54 3.66
N TYR A 433 15.80 -0.29 3.59
CA TYR A 433 15.70 0.47 2.35
C TYR A 433 16.61 1.69 2.33
N THR A 434 16.96 2.24 3.50
CA THR A 434 17.88 3.39 3.60
C THR A 434 18.51 3.48 4.98
N SER A 435 19.74 4.01 5.06
CA SER A 435 20.44 4.26 6.33
C SER A 435 20.00 5.55 7.03
N ALA A 436 19.34 6.46 6.30
CA ALA A 436 18.79 7.70 6.82
C ALA A 436 17.59 8.16 5.97
N ILE A 437 16.65 8.88 6.58
CA ILE A 437 15.55 9.52 5.85
C ILE A 437 16.15 10.61 4.93
N PRO A 438 15.91 10.55 3.60
CA PRO A 438 16.46 11.56 2.70
C PRO A 438 15.77 12.91 2.91
N MET A 439 16.48 14.00 2.60
CA MET A 439 15.85 15.32 2.50
C MET A 439 14.94 15.38 1.26
N VAL A 440 13.95 16.28 1.29
CA VAL A 440 13.14 16.56 0.10
C VAL A 440 14.00 17.04 -1.05
N ASP A 441 13.79 16.45 -2.22
CA ASP A 441 14.45 16.80 -3.47
C ASP A 441 13.41 17.38 -4.45
N VAL A 442 13.36 18.71 -4.54
CA VAL A 442 12.41 19.42 -5.41
C VAL A 442 12.64 19.12 -6.89
N SER A 443 13.88 18.87 -7.29
CA SER A 443 14.20 18.52 -8.69
C SER A 443 13.68 17.12 -9.03
N GLU A 444 13.82 16.18 -8.09
CA GLU A 444 13.26 14.84 -8.24
C GLU A 444 11.73 14.87 -8.24
N PHE A 445 11.13 15.72 -7.40
CA PHE A 445 9.69 15.91 -7.39
C PHE A 445 9.17 16.48 -8.72
N ASP A 446 9.83 17.51 -9.26
CA ASP A 446 9.52 18.06 -10.58
C ASP A 446 9.61 17.00 -11.70
N HIS A 447 10.64 16.17 -11.65
CA HIS A 447 10.83 15.04 -12.56
C HIS A 447 9.69 14.03 -12.44
N ALA A 448 9.34 13.60 -11.22
CA ALA A 448 8.27 12.65 -10.97
C ALA A 448 6.90 13.16 -11.45
N ILE A 449 6.59 14.45 -11.27
CA ILE A 449 5.37 15.09 -11.79
C ILE A 449 5.28 14.95 -13.32
N LYS A 450 6.40 15.16 -14.02
CA LYS A 450 6.48 15.13 -15.48
C LYS A 450 6.53 13.70 -16.03
N ASN A 451 7.04 12.75 -15.24
CA ASN A 451 7.26 11.36 -15.62
C ASN A 451 6.17 10.41 -15.09
N TYR A 452 4.91 10.84 -14.99
CA TYR A 452 3.83 9.96 -14.55
C TYR A 452 3.48 8.87 -15.57
N SER A 453 3.10 7.68 -15.11
CA SER A 453 2.71 6.54 -15.95
C SER A 453 1.26 6.09 -15.77
N THR A 454 0.62 6.51 -14.67
CA THR A 454 -0.74 6.10 -14.31
C THR A 454 -1.71 7.27 -14.29
N ALA A 455 -1.48 8.27 -13.45
CA ALA A 455 -2.32 9.45 -13.31
C ALA A 455 -1.49 10.72 -13.04
N LYS A 456 -2.14 11.88 -13.21
CA LYS A 456 -1.54 13.19 -13.00
C LYS A 456 -1.46 13.53 -11.50
N THR A 457 -0.59 14.49 -11.16
CA THR A 457 -0.40 15.00 -9.80
C THR A 457 -1.17 16.30 -9.60
N TYR A 458 -1.70 16.52 -8.39
CA TYR A 458 -2.42 17.73 -7.99
C TYR A 458 -1.75 18.41 -6.80
N ASP A 459 -1.79 19.75 -6.77
CA ASP A 459 -1.26 20.57 -5.66
C ASP A 459 -2.25 20.65 -4.48
N ALA A 460 -1.88 21.42 -3.45
CA ALA A 460 -2.66 21.60 -2.23
C ALA A 460 -3.99 22.38 -2.46
N GLU A 461 -4.15 23.00 -3.63
CA GLU A 461 -5.39 23.65 -4.06
C GLU A 461 -6.22 22.75 -4.99
N GLY A 462 -5.75 21.52 -5.25
CA GLY A 462 -6.38 20.56 -6.16
C GLY A 462 -6.18 20.91 -7.64
N LYS A 463 -5.21 21.75 -7.98
CA LYS A 463 -4.88 22.09 -9.37
C LYS A 463 -3.85 21.12 -9.91
N GLU A 464 -4.07 20.68 -11.14
CA GLU A 464 -3.15 19.80 -11.85
C GLU A 464 -1.75 20.44 -11.98
N MET A 465 -0.71 19.70 -11.61
CA MET A 465 0.67 20.12 -11.68
C MET A 465 1.31 19.73 -13.02
N THR A 466 2.01 20.65 -13.66
CA THR A 466 2.85 20.40 -14.85
C THR A 466 4.35 20.40 -14.53
N GLY A 467 4.70 20.68 -13.28
CA GLY A 467 6.03 20.67 -12.70
C GLY A 467 5.97 21.10 -11.24
N ALA A 468 7.05 20.90 -10.50
CA ALA A 468 7.13 21.45 -9.15
C ALA A 468 7.44 22.94 -9.28
N THR A 469 6.58 23.80 -8.74
CA THR A 469 6.88 25.24 -8.66
C THR A 469 8.09 25.40 -7.74
N THR A 470 9.28 25.50 -8.32
CA THR A 470 10.41 26.10 -7.62
C THR A 470 10.02 27.56 -7.38
N GLY A 471 10.32 28.12 -6.21
CA GLY A 471 10.00 29.51 -5.86
C GLY A 471 10.67 30.58 -6.75
N ILE A 472 11.00 30.28 -8.00
CA ILE A 472 11.36 31.23 -9.05
C ILE A 472 10.61 30.84 -10.35
N SER A 473 9.30 31.07 -10.36
CA SER A 473 8.60 31.39 -11.61
C SER A 473 9.04 32.80 -12.01
N HIS A 474 10.05 32.88 -12.86
CA HIS A 474 10.43 34.09 -13.61
C HIS A 474 9.40 34.37 -14.73
N THR A 475 8.10 34.29 -14.43
CA THR A 475 7.02 34.44 -15.42
C THR A 475 5.94 35.46 -15.07
N ASP A 476 6.16 36.30 -14.05
CA ASP A 476 5.49 37.60 -13.95
C ASP A 476 6.28 38.71 -14.69
N MET A 477 6.83 38.36 -15.86
CA MET A 477 7.15 39.34 -16.90
C MET A 477 5.86 39.72 -17.67
N LEU A 478 4.79 40.01 -16.93
CA LEU A 478 3.76 40.91 -17.42
C LEU A 478 4.21 42.32 -17.02
N ALA A 479 5.00 42.91 -17.93
CA ALA A 479 5.15 44.33 -18.16
C ALA A 479 4.73 45.28 -17.02
N GLU A 480 5.53 45.41 -15.96
CA GLU A 480 5.48 46.60 -15.11
C GLU A 480 6.87 47.20 -14.93
N THR A 481 7.06 48.32 -15.62
CA THR A 481 8.24 49.17 -15.57
C THR A 481 8.21 49.98 -14.26
N GLY A 482 8.95 49.57 -13.22
CA GLY A 482 9.03 50.34 -11.97
C GLY A 482 10.26 50.01 -11.13
N SER A 483 11.14 51.01 -10.87
CA SER A 483 12.38 50.85 -10.10
C SER A 483 12.17 50.90 -8.58
N SER A 484 12.82 50.00 -7.83
CA SER A 484 13.00 50.10 -6.37
C SER A 484 13.81 51.33 -5.97
N ARG A 485 13.44 52.06 -4.90
CA ARG A 485 14.16 53.26 -4.42
C ARG A 485 15.29 52.87 -3.47
N ILE A 486 16.53 53.24 -3.83
CA ILE A 486 17.72 53.10 -2.98
C ILE A 486 18.10 54.47 -2.45
N GLU A 487 18.36 54.56 -1.15
CA GLU A 487 18.79 55.76 -0.45
C GLU A 487 20.06 55.48 0.34
N TYR A 488 20.97 56.46 0.36
CA TYR A 488 22.23 56.37 1.07
C TYR A 488 22.20 57.34 2.24
N TYR A 489 22.78 56.93 3.37
CA TYR A 489 22.91 57.73 4.58
C TYR A 489 24.32 57.61 5.14
N ASP A 490 24.81 58.66 5.77
CA ASP A 490 26.03 58.58 6.58
C ASP A 490 25.77 57.80 7.88
N LEU A 491 26.83 57.56 8.67
CA LEU A 491 26.72 56.88 9.97
C LEU A 491 25.96 57.69 11.04
N ALA A 492 25.76 59.00 10.82
CA ALA A 492 24.97 59.87 11.68
C ALA A 492 23.48 59.90 11.27
N GLY A 493 23.10 59.22 10.18
CA GLY A 493 21.72 59.14 9.68
C GLY A 493 21.32 60.28 8.74
N SER A 494 22.27 61.11 8.26
CA SER A 494 21.98 62.15 7.26
C SER A 494 21.91 61.54 5.87
N ARG A 495 20.89 61.92 5.09
CA ARG A 495 20.70 61.43 3.72
C ARG A 495 21.79 61.99 2.78
N LEU A 496 22.42 61.11 2.03
CA LEU A 496 23.40 61.42 1.00
C LEU A 496 22.74 61.44 -0.38
N SER A 497 23.22 62.32 -1.27
CA SER A 497 22.80 62.37 -2.67
C SER A 497 23.39 61.21 -3.51
N ALA A 498 24.50 60.63 -3.05
CA ALA A 498 25.20 59.50 -3.64
C ALA A 498 26.03 58.77 -2.55
N PRO A 499 26.42 57.50 -2.74
CA PRO A 499 27.31 56.82 -1.81
C PRO A 499 28.69 57.51 -1.75
N GLN A 500 29.26 57.61 -0.55
CA GLN A 500 30.60 58.15 -0.33
C GLN A 500 31.62 57.02 -0.14
N LYS A 501 32.92 57.28 -0.36
CA LYS A 501 33.97 56.33 -0.03
C LYS A 501 33.99 56.07 1.48
N GLY A 502 33.98 54.80 1.90
CA GLY A 502 33.85 54.39 3.30
C GLY A 502 32.52 53.69 3.62
N ILE A 503 32.14 53.67 4.90
CA ILE A 503 30.91 53.01 5.36
C ILE A 503 29.70 53.90 5.10
N ASN A 504 28.72 53.38 4.35
CA ASN A 504 27.42 54.01 4.11
C ASN A 504 26.32 53.13 4.68
N ILE A 505 25.25 53.75 5.17
CA ILE A 505 24.00 53.06 5.49
C ILE A 505 23.14 53.09 4.22
N VAL A 506 22.83 51.92 3.68
CA VAL A 506 21.99 51.76 2.49
C VAL A 506 20.60 51.34 2.94
N ARG A 507 19.60 52.18 2.64
CA ARG A 507 18.19 51.89 2.86
C ARG A 507 17.56 51.57 1.51
N LYS A 508 17.02 50.36 1.38
CA LYS A 508 16.26 49.93 0.20
C LYS A 508 14.80 49.79 0.60
N VAL A 509 13.93 50.47 -0.13
CA VAL A 509 12.48 50.36 0.01
C VAL A 509 11.96 49.55 -1.18
N SER A 510 11.39 48.39 -0.91
CA SER A 510 10.70 47.57 -1.92
C SER A 510 9.28 48.09 -2.17
N LEU A 511 8.67 47.65 -3.27
CA LEU A 511 7.35 48.13 -3.72
C LEU A 511 6.22 47.76 -2.74
N ASP A 512 6.39 46.70 -1.97
CA ASP A 512 5.48 46.26 -0.89
C ASP A 512 5.65 47.06 0.42
N GLY A 513 6.47 48.11 0.42
CA GLY A 513 6.72 48.94 1.59
C GLY A 513 7.73 48.35 2.58
N HIS A 514 8.30 47.18 2.30
CA HIS A 514 9.37 46.64 3.12
C HIS A 514 10.62 47.51 3.05
N VAL A 515 11.21 47.77 4.21
CA VAL A 515 12.43 48.55 4.35
C VAL A 515 13.54 47.63 4.82
N SER A 516 14.60 47.51 4.03
CA SER A 516 15.84 46.87 4.46
C SER A 516 16.94 47.91 4.61
N VAL A 517 17.71 47.79 5.71
CA VAL A 517 18.81 48.68 6.03
C VAL A 517 20.08 47.85 6.23
N LYS A 518 21.16 48.20 5.55
CA LYS A 518 22.46 47.53 5.71
C LYS A 518 23.61 48.53 5.66
N LYS A 519 24.70 48.22 6.37
CA LYS A 519 25.98 48.95 6.24
C LYS A 519 26.76 48.38 5.06
N VAL A 520 27.21 49.23 4.14
CA VAL A 520 28.01 48.86 2.97
C VAL A 520 29.30 49.67 2.98
N ILE A 521 30.42 48.99 2.76
CA ILE A 521 31.72 49.64 2.56
C ILE A 521 31.89 49.88 1.07
N ILE A 522 31.97 51.15 0.67
CA ILE A 522 32.28 51.57 -0.70
C ILE A 522 33.78 51.85 -0.74
N ARG A 523 34.51 51.03 -1.51
CA ARG A 523 35.98 51.09 -1.59
C ARG A 523 36.48 52.16 -2.56
#